data_AF-A0A2H6G047-F1
#
_entry.id   AF-A0A2H6G047-F1
#
_cell.length_a   1.000
_cell.length_b   1.000
_cell.length_c   1.000
_cell.angle_alpha   90.00
_cell.angle_beta   90.00
_cell.angle_gamma   90.00
#
_symmetry.space_group_name_H-M   'P 1'
#
loop_
_entity.id
_entity.type
_entity.pdbx_description
1 polymer ?
#
loop_
_entity_poly.entity_id
_entity_poly.type
_entity_poly.pdbx_seq_one_letter_code
_entity_poly.pdbx_strand_id
1 'polypeptide(L)'
;MSENEKYTFPGTKINVEWDGRLCIHVAECGQAKGELFVTGRQPWCQPDLVTLEDVIDVVERCPSGALTYESNEKTVKESPDQENSVVVSYNGPYFVRGELDIEGSADDMKGVVFRVALCRCGHSKNKPFCDNSHEAIGFRDYGAVGEKGEGLTKKGGKLKITPLEDGPLLLSGNITIKSGSGRVAWQGAEVALCRCGASENKPFCDGSHVAAGFKSK
;
A
#
# COMPACT_ATOMS: atom_id res chain seq x y z
N MET A 1 12.55 16.47 0.65
CA MET A 1 11.12 16.29 0.92
C MET A 1 10.46 17.58 0.47
N SER A 2 9.59 17.54 -0.53
CA SER A 2 8.86 18.74 -0.96
C SER A 2 7.93 19.17 0.17
N GLU A 3 8.01 20.43 0.58
CA GLU A 3 7.32 21.01 1.75
C GLU A 3 5.79 21.11 1.63
N ASN A 4 5.16 20.42 0.68
CA ASN A 4 3.70 20.28 0.58
C ASN A 4 3.34 18.79 0.61
N GLU A 5 2.87 18.34 1.78
CA GLU A 5 2.59 16.93 2.10
C GLU A 5 1.39 16.37 1.32
N LYS A 6 0.49 17.25 0.87
CA LYS A 6 -0.73 16.90 0.14
C LYS A 6 -1.10 17.96 -0.88
N TYR A 7 -1.74 17.53 -1.95
CA TYR A 7 -2.25 18.42 -2.98
C TYR A 7 -3.62 17.96 -3.49
N THR A 8 -4.56 18.88 -3.62
CA THR A 8 -5.86 18.64 -4.23
C THR A 8 -5.89 19.24 -5.63
N PHE A 9 -6.19 18.40 -6.61
CA PHE A 9 -6.49 18.78 -7.98
C PHE A 9 -8.01 18.95 -8.10
N PRO A 10 -8.52 20.20 -8.12
CA PRO A 10 -9.95 20.43 -8.20
C PRO A 10 -10.49 20.00 -9.57
N GLY A 11 -11.69 19.46 -9.57
CA GLY A 11 -12.49 19.23 -10.76
C GLY A 11 -13.93 19.64 -10.51
N THR A 12 -14.67 19.88 -11.59
CA THR A 12 -16.07 20.30 -11.54
C THR A 12 -16.94 19.21 -10.88
N LYS A 13 -16.74 17.94 -11.24
CA LYS A 13 -17.51 16.81 -10.70
C LYS A 13 -16.82 16.07 -9.56
N ILE A 14 -15.50 16.02 -9.58
CA ILE A 14 -14.68 15.17 -8.72
C ILE A 14 -13.32 15.83 -8.48
N ASN A 15 -12.91 15.88 -7.22
CA ASN A 15 -11.57 16.30 -6.86
C ASN A 15 -10.67 15.07 -6.75
N VAL A 16 -9.41 15.20 -7.15
CA VAL A 16 -8.38 14.19 -6.92
C VAL A 16 -7.41 14.71 -5.86
N GLU A 17 -7.13 13.93 -4.82
CA GLU A 17 -6.16 14.27 -3.78
C GLU A 17 -4.93 13.37 -3.94
N TRP A 18 -3.74 13.98 -3.86
CA TRP A 18 -2.45 13.29 -3.81
C TRP A 18 -1.78 13.51 -2.47
N ASP A 19 -1.41 12.42 -1.80
CA ASP A 19 -0.66 12.39 -0.54
C ASP A 19 0.79 11.99 -0.80
N GLY A 20 1.69 12.96 -0.74
CA GLY A 20 3.11 12.79 -0.99
C GLY A 20 3.81 11.91 0.06
N ARG A 21 3.22 11.75 1.25
CA ARG A 21 3.78 10.89 2.33
C ARG A 21 3.67 9.41 1.97
N LEU A 22 2.69 9.05 1.13
CA LEU A 22 2.42 7.67 0.70
C LEU A 22 2.92 7.37 -0.72
N CYS A 23 3.23 8.40 -1.51
CA CYS A 23 3.60 8.20 -2.90
C CYS A 23 5.02 7.66 -3.04
N ILE A 24 5.12 6.42 -3.56
CA ILE A 24 6.41 5.77 -3.85
C ILE A 24 6.75 5.79 -5.35
N HIS A 25 6.13 6.68 -6.12
CA HIS A 25 6.41 6.84 -7.55
C HIS A 25 6.42 5.55 -8.40
N VAL A 26 5.57 4.57 -8.06
CA VAL A 26 5.35 3.33 -8.84
C VAL A 26 4.83 3.57 -10.27
N ALA A 27 4.45 4.81 -10.57
CA ALA A 27 4.08 5.32 -11.89
C ALA A 27 2.83 4.71 -12.53
N GLU A 28 2.02 3.91 -11.83
CA GLU A 28 0.78 3.35 -12.39
C GLU A 28 -0.18 4.43 -12.89
N CYS A 29 -0.32 5.55 -12.16
CA CYS A 29 -1.12 6.70 -12.59
C CYS A 29 -0.54 7.42 -13.82
N GLY A 30 0.79 7.56 -13.90
CA GLY A 30 1.47 8.23 -15.02
C GLY A 30 1.59 7.37 -16.28
N GLN A 31 1.48 6.05 -16.14
CA GLN A 31 1.44 5.09 -17.25
C GLN A 31 0.00 4.84 -17.75
N ALA A 32 -1.01 5.31 -17.03
CA ALA A 32 -2.40 5.18 -17.47
C ALA A 32 -2.63 5.98 -18.76
N LYS A 33 -3.26 5.35 -19.74
CA LYS A 33 -3.65 6.01 -20.98
C LYS A 33 -4.76 7.03 -20.69
N GLY A 34 -4.60 8.27 -21.16
CA GLY A 34 -5.62 9.31 -21.05
C GLY A 34 -5.00 10.66 -20.71
N GLU A 35 -5.86 11.64 -20.42
CA GLU A 35 -5.44 13.01 -20.07
C GLU A 35 -5.56 13.31 -18.58
N LEU A 36 -5.91 12.33 -17.74
CA LEU A 36 -6.03 12.56 -16.30
C LEU A 36 -4.68 12.93 -15.68
N PHE A 37 -3.64 12.12 -15.91
CA PHE A 37 -2.30 12.33 -15.40
C PHE A 37 -1.29 12.39 -16.54
N VAL A 38 -0.65 13.55 -16.74
CA VAL A 38 0.35 13.74 -17.81
C VAL A 38 1.66 14.25 -17.21
N THR A 39 2.73 13.47 -17.36
CA THR A 39 4.07 13.85 -16.90
C THR A 39 4.55 15.11 -17.61
N GLY A 40 5.04 16.09 -16.83
CA GLY A 40 5.52 17.38 -17.35
C GLY A 40 4.43 18.44 -17.54
N ARG A 41 3.14 18.09 -17.41
CA ARG A 41 2.04 19.06 -17.41
C ARG A 41 1.90 19.74 -16.04
N GLN A 42 1.46 21.00 -16.04
CA GLN A 42 1.15 21.76 -14.82
C GLN A 42 -0.29 22.30 -14.88
N PRO A 43 -1.20 21.85 -13.99
CA PRO A 43 -1.02 20.74 -13.05
C PRO A 43 -0.89 19.39 -13.78
N TRP A 44 -0.17 18.44 -13.16
CA TRP A 44 0.03 17.09 -13.71
C TRP A 44 -1.31 16.35 -13.81
N CYS A 45 -2.17 16.48 -12.80
CA CYS A 45 -3.50 15.91 -12.77
C CYS A 45 -4.57 16.94 -13.16
N GLN A 46 -5.49 16.57 -14.06
CA GLN A 46 -6.63 17.40 -14.47
C GLN A 46 -7.90 16.53 -14.57
N PRO A 47 -8.75 16.51 -13.53
CA PRO A 47 -9.95 15.66 -13.50
C PRO A 47 -10.99 16.00 -14.58
N ASP A 48 -11.09 17.29 -14.96
CA ASP A 48 -12.10 17.77 -15.92
C ASP A 48 -11.81 17.42 -17.40
N LEU A 49 -10.64 16.85 -17.70
CA LEU A 49 -10.29 16.40 -19.06
C LEU A 49 -10.74 14.97 -19.37
N VAL A 50 -11.27 14.24 -18.38
CA VAL A 50 -11.66 12.84 -18.53
C VAL A 50 -13.04 12.60 -17.92
N THR A 51 -13.58 11.40 -18.13
CA THR A 51 -14.87 11.01 -17.53
C THR A 51 -14.73 10.75 -16.02
N LEU A 52 -15.85 10.77 -15.29
CA LEU A 52 -15.88 10.45 -13.87
C LEU A 52 -15.35 9.02 -13.64
N GLU A 53 -15.72 8.10 -14.52
CA GLU A 53 -15.35 6.70 -14.52
C GLU A 53 -13.84 6.52 -14.73
N ASP A 54 -13.23 7.28 -15.65
CA ASP A 54 -11.78 7.27 -15.86
C ASP A 54 -11.01 7.79 -14.64
N VAL A 55 -11.54 8.81 -13.93
CA VAL A 55 -10.92 9.28 -12.68
C VAL A 55 -10.89 8.16 -11.64
N ILE A 56 -12.04 7.52 -11.41
CA ILE A 56 -12.18 6.45 -10.42
C ILE A 56 -11.22 5.29 -10.76
N ASP A 57 -11.27 4.78 -11.99
CA ASP A 57 -10.47 3.65 -12.42
C ASP A 57 -8.95 3.90 -12.28
N VAL A 58 -8.47 5.08 -12.68
CA VAL A 58 -7.03 5.38 -12.61
C VAL A 58 -6.58 5.66 -11.17
N VAL A 59 -7.41 6.32 -10.36
CA VAL A 59 -7.07 6.65 -8.97
C VAL A 59 -7.03 5.40 -8.09
N GLU A 60 -8.03 4.53 -8.17
CA GLU A 60 -8.13 3.29 -7.37
C GLU A 60 -7.01 2.29 -7.70
N ARG A 61 -6.39 2.42 -8.88
CA ARG A 61 -5.20 1.65 -9.26
C ARG A 61 -3.95 2.00 -8.46
N CYS A 62 -3.85 3.19 -7.86
CA CYS A 62 -2.68 3.60 -7.07
C CYS A 62 -2.39 2.61 -5.91
N PRO A 63 -1.32 1.80 -5.94
CA PRO A 63 -1.19 0.68 -5.02
C PRO A 63 -0.72 1.11 -3.62
N SER A 64 -0.21 2.35 -3.46
CA SER A 64 0.25 2.86 -2.17
C SER A 64 -0.82 3.65 -1.39
N GLY A 65 -2.01 3.86 -1.98
CA GLY A 65 -3.06 4.70 -1.38
C GLY A 65 -2.75 6.19 -1.45
N ALA A 66 -1.74 6.61 -2.21
CA ALA A 66 -1.34 8.01 -2.34
C ALA A 66 -2.30 8.86 -3.16
N LEU A 67 -3.19 8.25 -3.94
CA LEU A 67 -4.22 8.96 -4.70
C LEU A 67 -5.59 8.60 -4.13
N THR A 68 -6.44 9.60 -3.93
CA THR A 68 -7.84 9.42 -3.58
C THR A 68 -8.69 10.42 -4.35
N TYR A 69 -10.01 10.29 -4.26
CA TYR A 69 -10.92 11.24 -4.86
C TYR A 69 -12.07 11.57 -3.93
N GLU A 70 -12.71 12.71 -4.17
CA GLU A 70 -13.94 13.11 -3.50
C GLU A 70 -14.92 13.65 -4.54
N SER A 71 -16.09 13.01 -4.65
CA SER A 71 -17.17 13.44 -5.54
C SER A 71 -17.87 14.68 -4.96
N ASN A 72 -17.95 15.75 -5.74
CA ASN A 72 -18.60 16.99 -5.32
C ASN A 72 -20.12 16.80 -5.15
N GLU A 73 -20.72 15.88 -5.91
CA GLU A 73 -22.14 15.53 -5.86
C GLU A 73 -22.43 14.34 -4.93
N LYS A 74 -21.40 13.78 -4.29
CA LYS A 74 -21.48 12.58 -3.42
C LYS A 74 -22.13 11.37 -4.11
N THR A 75 -21.96 11.26 -5.43
CA THR A 75 -22.53 10.20 -6.25
C THR A 75 -21.71 8.92 -6.25
N VAL A 76 -20.42 9.03 -5.96
CA VAL A 76 -19.47 7.91 -5.92
C VAL A 76 -18.60 7.97 -4.67
N LYS A 77 -18.26 6.80 -4.13
CA LYS A 77 -17.38 6.63 -2.98
C LYS A 77 -16.53 5.38 -3.20
N GLU A 78 -15.23 5.47 -2.95
CA GLU A 78 -14.34 4.31 -2.97
C GLU A 78 -14.79 3.29 -1.90
N SER A 79 -14.72 2.01 -2.24
CA SER A 79 -15.05 0.90 -1.34
C SER A 79 -13.90 -0.10 -1.28
N PRO A 80 -13.72 -0.81 -0.15
CA PRO A 80 -12.68 -1.82 -0.03
C PRO A 80 -12.83 -2.96 -1.05
N ASP A 81 -11.71 -3.55 -1.45
CA ASP A 81 -11.71 -4.80 -2.21
C ASP A 81 -12.47 -5.91 -1.46
N GLN A 82 -13.09 -6.83 -2.19
CA GLN A 82 -13.84 -7.96 -1.61
C GLN A 82 -12.97 -8.95 -0.83
N GLU A 83 -11.65 -8.90 -0.99
CA GLU A 83 -10.69 -9.71 -0.24
C GLU A 83 -9.56 -8.84 0.30
N ASN A 84 -9.06 -9.17 1.50
CA ASN A 84 -7.80 -8.59 1.93
C ASN A 84 -6.66 -9.37 1.29
N SER A 85 -5.80 -8.67 0.57
CA SER A 85 -4.66 -9.27 -0.11
C SER A 85 -3.35 -8.57 0.23
N VAL A 86 -2.29 -9.36 0.32
CA VAL A 86 -0.91 -8.88 0.50
C VAL A 86 -0.09 -9.41 -0.67
N VAL A 87 0.41 -8.53 -1.53
CA VAL A 87 1.38 -8.91 -2.57
C VAL A 87 2.79 -8.69 -2.04
N VAL A 88 3.59 -9.75 -2.03
CA VAL A 88 5.02 -9.67 -1.73
C VAL A 88 5.78 -9.28 -3.00
N SER A 89 6.12 -7.99 -3.12
CA SER A 89 6.78 -7.46 -4.32
C SER A 89 8.25 -7.85 -4.37
N TYR A 90 8.76 -8.16 -5.57
CA TYR A 90 10.18 -8.41 -5.84
C TYR A 90 11.04 -7.21 -5.40
N ASN A 91 12.02 -7.42 -4.52
CA ASN A 91 12.88 -6.39 -3.93
C ASN A 91 12.15 -5.20 -3.32
N GLY A 92 10.83 -5.29 -3.12
CA GLY A 92 9.97 -4.15 -2.86
C GLY A 92 9.12 -4.29 -1.61
N PRO A 93 8.13 -3.41 -1.42
CA PRO A 93 7.25 -3.40 -0.26
C PRO A 93 6.25 -4.56 -0.28
N TYR A 94 5.46 -4.65 0.80
CA TYR A 94 4.17 -5.32 0.76
C TYR A 94 3.13 -4.35 0.19
N PHE A 95 2.43 -4.74 -0.87
CA PHE A 95 1.22 -4.03 -1.30
C PHE A 95 0.02 -4.70 -0.64
N VAL A 96 -0.67 -3.98 0.23
CA VAL A 96 -1.85 -4.48 0.94
C VAL A 96 -3.09 -3.79 0.40
N ARG A 97 -4.13 -4.55 0.09
CA ARG A 97 -5.45 -4.06 -0.33
C ARG A 97 -6.53 -4.73 0.52
N GLY A 98 -7.62 -4.03 0.82
CA GLY A 98 -8.72 -4.56 1.63
C GLY A 98 -9.42 -3.49 2.45
N GLU A 99 -10.12 -3.88 3.52
CA GLU A 99 -10.72 -2.95 4.49
C GLU A 99 -9.72 -2.75 5.64
N LEU A 100 -8.80 -1.79 5.49
CA LEU A 100 -7.61 -1.70 6.32
C LEU A 100 -7.82 -0.82 7.56
N ASP A 101 -7.26 -1.27 8.69
CA ASP A 101 -7.16 -0.53 9.94
C ASP A 101 -5.72 -0.58 10.45
N ILE A 102 -4.96 0.47 10.14
CA ILE A 102 -3.53 0.54 10.44
C ILE A 102 -3.31 1.37 11.69
N GLU A 103 -2.83 0.73 12.74
CA GLU A 103 -2.56 1.37 14.01
C GLU A 103 -1.46 2.44 13.86
N GLY A 104 -1.77 3.66 14.32
CA GLY A 104 -0.86 4.81 14.25
C GLY A 104 -0.82 5.53 12.90
N SER A 105 -1.65 5.14 11.92
CA SER A 105 -1.82 5.93 10.70
C SER A 105 -2.51 7.27 11.01
N ALA A 106 -2.13 8.33 10.28
CA ALA A 106 -2.78 9.64 10.45
C ALA A 106 -4.19 9.61 9.86
N ASP A 107 -5.17 10.19 10.56
CA ASP A 107 -6.59 10.21 10.15
C ASP A 107 -6.80 10.82 8.75
N ASP A 108 -5.89 11.69 8.33
CA ASP A 108 -5.98 12.35 7.05
C ASP A 108 -5.45 11.48 5.90
N MET A 109 -4.76 10.37 6.12
CA MET A 109 -4.28 9.45 5.08
C MET A 109 -5.41 8.62 4.44
N LYS A 110 -6.36 9.28 3.76
CA LYS A 110 -7.63 8.71 3.28
C LYS A 110 -7.50 7.41 2.49
N GLY A 111 -6.42 7.20 1.74
CA GLY A 111 -6.24 6.00 0.92
C GLY A 111 -5.85 4.75 1.71
N VAL A 112 -5.27 4.90 2.91
CA VAL A 112 -4.72 3.77 3.68
C VAL A 112 -5.79 2.86 4.29
N VAL A 113 -7.07 3.26 4.22
CA VAL A 113 -8.21 2.40 4.58
C VAL A 113 -8.56 1.39 3.49
N PHE A 114 -8.04 1.56 2.27
CA PHE A 114 -8.30 0.70 1.12
C PHE A 114 -7.05 -0.02 0.62
N ARG A 115 -5.92 0.70 0.57
CA ARG A 115 -4.65 0.19 0.02
C ARG A 115 -3.43 0.92 0.55
N VAL A 116 -2.32 0.21 0.68
CA VAL A 116 -1.07 0.76 1.24
C VAL A 116 0.16 -0.02 0.75
N ALA A 117 1.29 0.68 0.66
CA ALA A 117 2.62 0.06 0.51
C ALA A 117 3.34 0.06 1.88
N LEU A 118 3.54 -1.13 2.47
CA LEU A 118 4.23 -1.28 3.76
C LEU A 118 5.71 -1.64 3.57
N CYS A 119 6.57 -1.04 4.39
CA CYS A 119 8.01 -1.27 4.37
C CYS A 119 8.32 -2.73 4.69
N ARG A 120 9.18 -3.33 3.86
CA ARG A 120 9.65 -4.71 4.00
C ARG A 120 11.17 -4.82 4.22
N CYS A 121 11.91 -3.77 3.85
CA CYS A 121 13.36 -3.76 3.86
C CYS A 121 13.99 -3.32 5.20
N GLY A 122 13.21 -2.72 6.11
CA GLY A 122 13.68 -2.19 7.39
C GLY A 122 14.19 -0.74 7.37
N HIS A 123 14.39 -0.13 6.20
CA HIS A 123 15.09 1.15 6.08
C HIS A 123 14.21 2.37 5.81
N SER A 124 12.89 2.21 5.67
CA SER A 124 12.00 3.36 5.47
C SER A 124 12.15 4.40 6.59
N LYS A 125 12.10 5.68 6.24
CA LYS A 125 12.06 6.82 7.17
C LYS A 125 10.62 7.23 7.50
N ASN A 126 9.63 6.61 6.83
CA ASN A 126 8.21 6.82 7.05
C ASN A 126 7.53 5.53 7.53
N LYS A 127 8.17 4.78 8.45
CA LYS A 127 7.63 3.49 8.91
C LYS A 127 6.25 3.69 9.56
N PRO A 128 5.29 2.76 9.37
CA PRO A 128 5.43 1.45 8.70
C PRO A 128 5.34 1.50 7.17
N PHE A 129 5.14 2.67 6.56
CA PHE A 129 4.97 2.85 5.12
C PHE A 129 6.30 2.72 4.38
N CYS A 130 6.23 2.33 3.11
CA CYS A 130 7.37 2.35 2.20
C CYS A 130 7.65 3.77 1.69
N ASP A 131 8.92 4.13 1.56
CA ASP A 131 9.39 5.43 1.07
C ASP A 131 10.48 5.29 -0.03
N ASN A 132 10.56 4.12 -0.66
CA ASN A 132 11.60 3.70 -1.62
C ASN A 132 13.03 3.55 -1.08
N SER A 133 13.24 3.62 0.24
CA SER A 133 14.57 3.32 0.82
C SER A 133 15.12 1.94 0.42
N HIS A 134 14.25 0.98 0.07
CA HIS A 134 14.64 -0.34 -0.42
C HIS A 134 15.46 -0.30 -1.72
N GLU A 135 15.23 0.68 -2.61
CA GLU A 135 16.03 0.87 -3.82
C GLU A 135 17.43 1.38 -3.47
N ALA A 136 17.49 2.41 -2.62
CA ALA A 136 18.74 3.06 -2.22
C ALA A 136 19.69 2.10 -1.49
N ILE A 137 19.15 1.20 -0.66
CA ILE A 137 19.95 0.19 0.05
C ILE A 137 20.16 -1.10 -0.74
N GLY A 138 19.60 -1.20 -1.95
CA GLY A 138 19.69 -2.41 -2.78
C GLY A 138 19.10 -3.65 -2.11
N PHE A 139 17.94 -3.52 -1.47
CA PHE A 139 17.26 -4.63 -0.80
C PHE A 139 17.02 -5.77 -1.80
N ARG A 140 17.39 -7.00 -1.40
CA ARG A 140 17.26 -8.20 -2.24
C ARG A 140 16.36 -9.23 -1.57
N ASP A 141 15.22 -9.49 -2.20
CA ASP A 141 14.34 -10.59 -1.86
C ASP A 141 13.39 -10.89 -3.02
N TYR A 142 13.32 -12.17 -3.42
CA TYR A 142 12.57 -12.60 -4.61
C TYR A 142 11.05 -12.66 -4.41
N GLY A 143 10.53 -12.36 -3.21
CA GLY A 143 9.10 -12.44 -2.88
C GLY A 143 8.58 -13.87 -2.80
N ALA A 144 9.46 -14.84 -2.51
CA ALA A 144 9.07 -16.22 -2.29
C ALA A 144 8.26 -16.35 -0.99
N VAL A 145 7.25 -17.21 -1.01
CA VAL A 145 6.41 -17.54 0.16
C VAL A 145 6.42 -19.06 0.26
N GLY A 146 7.16 -19.57 1.25
CA GLY A 146 7.44 -21.01 1.39
C GLY A 146 6.33 -21.80 2.05
N GLU A 147 5.56 -21.17 2.93
CA GLU A 147 4.52 -21.82 3.73
C GLU A 147 3.13 -21.64 3.13
N LYS A 148 2.27 -22.63 3.36
CA LYS A 148 0.83 -22.50 3.18
C LYS A 148 0.21 -22.18 4.53
N GLY A 149 -0.83 -21.35 4.51
CA GLY A 149 -1.61 -21.09 5.72
C GLY A 149 -2.75 -22.10 5.88
N GLU A 150 -3.51 -21.93 6.96
CA GLU A 150 -4.63 -22.80 7.34
C GLU A 150 -5.82 -22.73 6.37
N GLY A 151 -5.81 -21.76 5.46
CA GLY A 151 -6.91 -21.48 4.54
C GLY A 151 -7.90 -20.45 5.11
N LEU A 152 -8.92 -20.15 4.32
CA LEU A 152 -9.98 -19.21 4.69
C LEU A 152 -11.35 -19.82 4.43
N THR A 153 -12.27 -19.63 5.39
CA THR A 153 -13.70 -19.95 5.21
C THR A 153 -14.49 -18.74 4.70
N LYS A 154 -13.96 -17.53 4.87
CA LYS A 154 -14.53 -16.25 4.40
C LYS A 154 -13.44 -15.35 3.87
N LYS A 155 -13.79 -14.47 2.92
CA LYS A 155 -12.91 -13.43 2.37
C LYS A 155 -13.37 -12.05 2.85
N GLY A 156 -12.45 -11.10 2.82
CA GLY A 156 -12.72 -9.69 3.12
C GLY A 156 -13.01 -9.41 4.59
N GLY A 157 -13.69 -8.29 4.83
CA GLY A 157 -13.89 -7.71 6.16
C GLY A 157 -12.64 -7.02 6.70
N LYS A 158 -12.82 -6.28 7.79
CA LYS A 158 -11.77 -5.49 8.43
C LYS A 158 -10.47 -6.27 8.67
N LEU A 159 -9.35 -5.72 8.20
CA LEU A 159 -7.98 -6.19 8.42
C LEU A 159 -7.24 -5.22 9.34
N LYS A 160 -6.98 -5.66 10.57
CA LYS A 160 -6.16 -4.90 11.51
C LYS A 160 -4.68 -5.11 11.17
N ILE A 161 -3.91 -4.02 11.09
CA ILE A 161 -2.47 -4.03 10.89
C ILE A 161 -1.83 -3.28 12.06
N THR A 162 -1.12 -4.00 12.93
CA THR A 162 -0.40 -3.44 14.08
C THR A 162 1.11 -3.54 13.84
N PRO A 163 1.81 -2.42 13.55
CA PRO A 163 3.27 -2.38 13.55
C PRO A 163 3.81 -2.48 14.98
N LEU A 164 4.37 -3.63 15.36
CA LEU A 164 4.95 -3.80 16.69
C LEU A 164 6.24 -2.97 16.81
N GLU A 165 6.46 -2.33 17.96
CA GLU A 165 7.68 -1.57 18.25
C GLU A 165 8.90 -2.46 18.05
N ASP A 166 9.83 -2.01 17.20
CA ASP A 166 11.06 -2.72 16.83
C ASP A 166 10.84 -4.16 16.34
N GLY A 167 9.62 -4.47 15.89
CA GLY A 167 9.16 -5.81 15.57
C GLY A 167 8.42 -5.91 14.23
N PRO A 168 7.73 -7.03 13.98
CA PRO A 168 7.02 -7.30 12.74
C PRO A 168 5.74 -6.46 12.57
N LEU A 169 5.10 -6.61 11.41
CA LEU A 169 3.72 -6.19 11.20
C LEU A 169 2.81 -7.37 11.59
N LEU A 170 1.99 -7.20 12.63
CA LEU A 170 0.96 -8.18 12.97
C LEU A 170 -0.32 -7.85 12.19
N LEU A 171 -0.76 -8.79 11.35
CA LEU A 171 -2.00 -8.67 10.58
C LEU A 171 -3.02 -9.64 11.15
N SER A 172 -4.22 -9.15 11.49
CA SER A 172 -5.33 -9.95 12.01
C SER A 172 -6.62 -9.67 11.23
N GLY A 173 -7.20 -10.70 10.63
CA GLY A 173 -8.33 -10.64 9.70
C GLY A 173 -8.20 -11.69 8.58
N ASN A 174 -9.16 -11.78 7.66
CA ASN A 174 -9.08 -12.77 6.57
C ASN A 174 -8.04 -12.34 5.52
N ILE A 175 -6.86 -12.98 5.47
CA ILE A 175 -5.73 -12.53 4.66
C ILE A 175 -5.40 -13.53 3.55
N THR A 176 -5.18 -13.04 2.33
CA THR A 176 -4.60 -13.80 1.22
C THR A 176 -3.25 -13.21 0.81
N ILE A 177 -2.15 -13.94 1.03
CA ILE A 177 -0.82 -13.53 0.57
C ILE A 177 -0.57 -14.08 -0.84
N LYS A 178 -0.18 -13.21 -1.75
CA LYS A 178 0.17 -13.50 -3.14
C LYS A 178 1.66 -13.22 -3.36
N SER A 179 2.31 -14.08 -4.14
CA SER A 179 3.64 -13.76 -4.68
C SER A 179 3.54 -12.69 -5.78
N GLY A 180 4.69 -12.13 -6.21
CA GLY A 180 4.72 -11.11 -7.27
C GLY A 180 4.10 -11.53 -8.61
N SER A 181 3.95 -12.83 -8.88
CA SER A 181 3.23 -13.31 -10.08
C SER A 181 1.71 -13.34 -9.94
N GLY A 182 1.17 -12.96 -8.78
CA GLY A 182 -0.25 -13.05 -8.45
C GLY A 182 -0.69 -14.41 -7.91
N ARG A 183 0.18 -15.44 -7.92
CA ARG A 183 -0.12 -16.75 -7.33
C ARG A 183 -0.45 -16.61 -5.85
N VAL A 184 -1.63 -17.11 -5.45
CA VAL A 184 -2.01 -17.30 -4.05
C VAL A 184 -1.05 -18.30 -3.40
N ALA A 185 -0.34 -17.86 -2.38
CA ALA A 185 0.68 -18.67 -1.72
C ALA A 185 0.30 -19.06 -0.29
N TRP A 186 -0.37 -18.17 0.43
CA TRP A 186 -0.75 -18.38 1.83
C TRP A 186 -2.10 -17.74 2.14
N GLN A 187 -2.87 -18.36 3.03
CA GLN A 187 -4.18 -17.87 3.48
C GLN A 187 -4.40 -18.20 4.95
N GLY A 188 -4.92 -17.26 5.73
CA GLY A 188 -5.17 -17.45 7.16
C GLY A 188 -5.73 -16.19 7.82
N ALA A 189 -6.04 -16.31 9.12
CA ALA A 189 -6.68 -15.26 9.91
C ALA A 189 -5.68 -14.34 10.66
N GLU A 190 -4.44 -14.79 10.82
CA GLU A 190 -3.40 -14.04 11.53
C GLU A 190 -2.02 -14.36 10.96
N VAL A 191 -1.17 -13.34 10.82
CA VAL A 191 0.21 -13.49 10.37
C VAL A 191 1.11 -12.37 10.88
N ALA A 192 2.35 -12.70 11.25
CA ALA A 192 3.39 -11.73 11.52
C ALA A 192 4.32 -11.61 10.29
N LEU A 193 4.29 -10.46 9.62
CA LEU A 193 5.16 -10.20 8.46
C LEU A 193 6.46 -9.51 8.89
N CYS A 194 7.58 -10.03 8.38
CA CYS A 194 8.88 -9.40 8.55
C CYS A 194 8.89 -8.04 7.86
N ARG A 195 9.24 -6.98 8.61
CA ARG A 195 9.50 -5.65 8.06
C ARG A 195 10.91 -5.13 8.30
N CYS A 196 11.76 -5.91 8.98
CA CYS A 196 13.15 -5.54 9.27
C CYS A 196 14.13 -5.88 8.13
N GLY A 197 13.71 -6.66 7.13
CA GLY A 197 14.56 -7.13 6.05
C GLY A 197 15.49 -8.31 6.39
N ALA A 198 15.57 -8.73 7.66
CA ALA A 198 16.55 -9.72 8.12
C ALA A 198 16.01 -11.16 8.27
N SER A 199 14.70 -11.40 8.21
CA SER A 199 14.13 -12.76 8.39
C SER A 199 14.73 -13.75 7.39
N GLU A 200 15.04 -14.96 7.83
CA GLU A 200 15.44 -16.09 6.98
C GLU A 200 14.21 -16.83 6.41
N ASN A 201 13.03 -16.60 6.99
CA ASN A 201 11.75 -17.16 6.56
C ASN A 201 10.82 -16.09 5.96
N LYS A 202 11.35 -15.18 5.12
CA LYS A 202 10.53 -14.16 4.46
C LYS A 202 9.37 -14.81 3.66
N PRO A 203 8.18 -14.19 3.64
CA PRO A 203 7.84 -12.88 4.20
C PRO A 203 7.52 -12.89 5.70
N PHE A 204 7.58 -14.03 6.36
CA PHE A 204 7.17 -14.18 7.76
C PHE A 204 8.26 -13.69 8.71
N CYS A 205 7.84 -13.27 9.90
CA CYS A 205 8.75 -12.95 11.00
C CYS A 205 9.21 -14.23 11.70
N ASP A 206 10.51 -14.35 11.91
CA ASP A 206 11.19 -15.45 12.59
C ASP A 206 11.93 -14.98 13.87
N GLY A 207 11.78 -13.71 14.25
CA GLY A 207 12.48 -13.11 15.38
C GLY A 207 13.80 -12.43 15.04
N SER A 208 14.28 -12.52 13.79
CA SER A 208 15.58 -11.96 13.36
C SER A 208 15.72 -10.44 13.58
N HIS A 209 14.61 -9.71 13.77
CA HIS A 209 14.62 -8.27 14.07
C HIS A 209 15.38 -7.91 15.35
N VAL A 210 15.42 -8.80 16.34
CA VAL A 210 16.18 -8.58 17.59
C VAL A 210 17.69 -8.58 17.31
N ALA A 211 18.18 -9.64 16.67
CA ALA A 211 19.60 -9.77 16.32
C ALA A 211 20.04 -8.72 15.29
N ALA A 212 19.16 -8.34 14.37
CA ALA A 212 19.40 -7.28 13.40
C ALA A 212 19.38 -5.86 14.01
N GLY A 213 18.99 -5.71 15.28
CA GLY A 213 18.88 -4.40 15.94
C GLY A 213 17.86 -3.48 15.26
N PHE A 214 16.79 -4.03 14.69
CA PHE A 214 15.81 -3.25 13.94
C PHE A 214 15.16 -2.18 14.82
N LYS A 215 15.14 -0.94 14.32
CA LYS A 215 14.48 0.20 14.96
C LYS A 215 13.36 0.74 14.08
N SER A 216 12.20 0.87 14.69
CA SER A 216 10.97 1.27 14.01
C SER A 216 10.67 2.77 14.06
N LYS A 217 11.42 3.51 14.87
CA LYS A 217 11.42 4.97 14.96
C LYS A 217 12.49 5.58 14.06
#